data_AF-W4VIL8-F1
#
_entry.id   AF-W4VIL8-F1
#
_cell.length_a   1.000
_cell.length_b   1.000
_cell.length_c   1.000
_cell.angle_alpha   90.00
_cell.angle_beta   90.00
_cell.angle_gamma   90.00
#
_symmetry.space_group_name_H-M   'P 1'
#
loop_
_entity.id
_entity.type
_entity.pdbx_description
1 polymer ?
#
loop_
_entity_poly.entity_id
_entity_poly.type
_entity_poly.pdbx_seq_one_letter_code
_entity_poly.pdbx_strand_id
1 'polypeptide(L)'
;MASIHKIETNFSQIKPMVSPVGAIGHFQFMPCTVIGWGYPTCQISSLGNANIPESALTSPSIINQYGGYGGVDGNGDGVVDMFNIYDAAYTAANYLSSNMNGSDETEAMRNAIFAYNRADWYVEKVLATYFSYTNGLMLGGEAMAEVINGSAWVVPYSKNITSSFGVRNGRNHNGIDVASGGIRGKAIVAYADGVVTYSQFNNGGGYGYKVDIDHGGAVTTHYAHMLEKGIPVGTEVKAGQVIGYVGNTGNVYSSSGGGDGTHLHFEVRISGQPVDPMQYVGQFIN
;
A
#
# COMPACT_ATOMS: atom_id res chain seq x y z
N MET A 1 -10.26 -4.00 -5.71
CA MET A 1 -11.53 -4.04 -4.94
C MET A 1 -11.41 -4.76 -3.60
N ALA A 2 -11.03 -6.05 -3.54
CA ALA A 2 -10.92 -6.79 -2.27
C ALA A 2 -10.07 -6.08 -1.20
N SER A 3 -8.97 -5.46 -1.60
CA SER A 3 -8.10 -4.65 -0.73
C SER A 3 -8.81 -3.46 -0.10
N ILE A 4 -9.62 -2.75 -0.88
CA ILE A 4 -10.43 -1.62 -0.40
C ILE A 4 -11.47 -2.16 0.59
N HIS A 5 -12.18 -3.23 0.25
CA HIS A 5 -13.17 -3.84 1.14
C HIS A 5 -12.56 -4.29 2.49
N LYS A 6 -11.35 -4.84 2.47
CA LYS A 6 -10.57 -5.16 3.67
C LYS A 6 -10.26 -3.92 4.50
N ILE A 7 -9.81 -2.84 3.87
CA ILE A 7 -9.37 -1.62 4.58
C ILE A 7 -10.55 -0.85 5.15
N GLU A 8 -11.64 -0.73 4.40
CA GLU A 8 -12.80 0.07 4.75
C GLU A 8 -13.65 -0.56 5.86
N THR A 9 -13.96 -1.84 5.74
CA THR A 9 -14.91 -2.50 6.64
C THR A 9 -14.43 -3.84 7.18
N ASN A 10 -13.17 -4.20 6.93
CA ASN A 10 -12.64 -5.53 7.20
C ASN A 10 -13.57 -6.62 6.65
N PHE A 11 -13.88 -6.53 5.35
CA PHE A 11 -14.85 -7.41 4.69
C PHE A 11 -16.23 -7.38 5.36
N SER A 12 -16.76 -6.19 5.65
CA SER A 12 -18.09 -5.98 6.27
C SER A 12 -18.24 -6.44 7.71
N GLN A 13 -17.13 -6.78 8.38
CA GLN A 13 -17.12 -7.21 9.78
C GLN A 13 -17.24 -6.03 10.77
N ILE A 14 -16.91 -4.81 10.34
CA ILE A 14 -17.11 -3.59 11.14
C ILE A 14 -18.58 -3.18 11.08
N LYS A 15 -19.22 -3.01 12.25
CA LYS A 15 -20.63 -2.61 12.38
C LYS A 15 -20.78 -1.39 13.33
N PRO A 16 -21.68 -0.44 13.03
CA PRO A 16 -22.43 -0.32 11.77
C PRO A 16 -21.50 0.02 10.60
N MET A 17 -21.91 -0.29 9.36
CA MET A 17 -21.14 0.08 8.15
C MET A 17 -21.40 1.55 7.77
N VAL A 18 -21.44 2.43 8.77
CA VAL A 18 -21.58 3.87 8.62
C VAL A 18 -20.44 4.51 9.40
N SER A 19 -19.55 5.22 8.72
CA SER A 19 -18.41 5.85 9.36
C SER A 19 -18.82 7.09 10.17
N PRO A 20 -17.99 7.55 11.12
CA PRO A 20 -18.22 8.79 11.86
C PRO A 20 -18.35 10.04 10.98
N VAL A 21 -17.87 9.98 9.73
CA VAL A 21 -17.93 11.09 8.76
C VAL A 21 -19.07 10.93 7.75
N GLY A 22 -19.92 9.91 7.90
CA GLY A 22 -21.12 9.70 7.09
C GLY A 22 -20.92 8.85 5.84
N ALA A 23 -19.77 8.20 5.68
CA ALA A 23 -19.55 7.24 4.60
C ALA A 23 -20.35 5.95 4.86
N ILE A 24 -20.94 5.36 3.83
CA ILE A 24 -21.92 4.27 3.97
C ILE A 24 -21.52 3.00 3.23
N GLY A 25 -22.01 1.86 3.74
CA GLY A 25 -22.01 0.60 3.02
C GLY A 25 -20.70 -0.18 3.07
N HIS A 26 -20.63 -1.27 2.31
CA HIS A 26 -19.49 -2.20 2.33
C HIS A 26 -18.14 -1.56 1.99
N PHE A 27 -18.17 -0.53 1.15
CA PHE A 27 -17.02 0.18 0.61
C PHE A 27 -16.86 1.60 1.21
N GLN A 28 -17.75 2.04 2.11
CA GLN A 28 -17.64 3.36 2.76
C GLN A 28 -17.58 4.52 1.75
N PHE A 29 -18.58 4.61 0.86
CA PHE A 29 -18.71 5.76 -0.03
C PHE A 29 -19.40 6.93 0.65
N MET A 30 -18.99 8.15 0.30
CA MET A 30 -19.75 9.34 0.70
C MET A 30 -21.08 9.40 -0.05
N PRO A 31 -22.20 9.78 0.60
CA PRO A 31 -23.50 9.90 -0.04
C PRO A 31 -23.50 10.73 -1.34
N CYS A 32 -22.73 11.82 -1.38
CA CYS A 32 -22.58 12.64 -2.59
C CYS A 32 -21.79 11.97 -3.73
N THR A 33 -20.91 11.02 -3.42
CA THR A 33 -20.26 10.21 -4.45
C THR A 33 -21.24 9.18 -5.02
N VAL A 34 -22.13 8.64 -4.18
CA VAL A 34 -23.17 7.69 -4.60
C VAL A 34 -24.18 8.38 -5.51
N ILE A 35 -24.82 9.47 -5.06
CA ILE A 35 -25.88 10.15 -5.82
C ILE A 35 -25.35 11.08 -6.91
N GLY A 36 -24.13 11.59 -6.76
CA GLY A 36 -23.52 12.56 -7.65
C GLY A 36 -23.46 13.98 -7.06
N TRP A 37 -22.33 14.65 -7.28
CA TRP A 37 -22.06 15.99 -6.74
C TRP A 37 -22.97 17.09 -7.32
N GLY A 38 -23.70 16.80 -8.41
CA GLY A 38 -24.72 17.68 -8.97
C GLY A 38 -26.01 17.74 -8.14
N TYR A 39 -26.21 16.84 -7.18
CA TYR A 39 -27.40 16.83 -6.34
C TYR A 39 -27.46 18.10 -5.44
N PRO A 40 -28.62 18.75 -5.26
CA PRO A 40 -28.70 20.07 -4.60
C PRO A 40 -28.03 20.15 -3.22
N THR A 41 -28.20 19.13 -2.37
CA THR A 41 -27.58 19.13 -1.03
C THR A 41 -26.07 18.82 -1.06
N CYS A 42 -25.56 18.26 -2.15
CA CYS A 42 -24.14 18.02 -2.35
C CYS A 42 -23.37 19.26 -2.78
N GLN A 43 -24.03 20.22 -3.42
CA GLN A 43 -23.39 21.49 -3.83
C GLN A 43 -22.98 22.37 -2.65
N ILE A 44 -23.56 22.15 -1.47
CA ILE A 44 -23.23 22.87 -0.23
C ILE A 44 -22.36 22.05 0.73
N SER A 45 -22.09 20.78 0.43
CA SER A 45 -21.23 19.92 1.25
C SER A 45 -19.81 19.92 0.70
N SER A 46 -18.82 20.17 1.55
CA SER A 46 -17.40 20.05 1.18
C SER A 46 -16.84 18.63 1.38
N LEU A 47 -17.51 17.81 2.18
CA LEU A 47 -17.06 16.46 2.56
C LEU A 47 -17.88 15.34 1.91
N GLY A 48 -18.99 15.68 1.24
CA GLY A 48 -19.87 14.72 0.57
C GLY A 48 -20.85 13.99 1.50
N ASN A 49 -20.91 14.40 2.77
CA ASN A 49 -21.79 13.85 3.81
C ASN A 49 -23.16 14.54 3.86
N ALA A 50 -23.70 14.92 2.71
CA ALA A 50 -24.98 15.63 2.64
C ALA A 50 -26.14 14.75 3.10
N ASN A 51 -27.14 15.37 3.74
CA ASN A 51 -28.40 14.69 4.04
C ASN A 51 -29.18 14.50 2.73
N ILE A 52 -29.34 13.25 2.32
CA ILE A 52 -30.03 12.86 1.09
C ILE A 52 -31.09 11.81 1.47
N PRO A 53 -32.35 11.97 1.02
CA PRO A 53 -33.38 10.98 1.27
C PRO A 53 -32.95 9.60 0.74
N GLU A 54 -33.22 8.55 1.51
CA GLU A 54 -32.91 7.18 1.12
C GLU A 54 -33.51 6.83 -0.25
N SER A 55 -34.76 7.25 -0.51
CA SER A 55 -35.43 7.06 -1.81
C SER A 55 -34.71 7.70 -3.00
N ALA A 56 -33.83 8.67 -2.75
CA ALA A 56 -32.98 9.28 -3.77
C ALA A 56 -31.63 8.57 -3.89
N LEU A 57 -31.02 8.16 -2.76
CA LEU A 57 -29.76 7.42 -2.72
C LEU A 57 -29.88 6.00 -3.28
N THR A 58 -31.07 5.43 -3.28
CA THR A 58 -31.31 4.05 -3.75
C THR A 58 -32.00 3.98 -5.12
N SER A 59 -32.25 5.13 -5.76
CA SER A 59 -32.94 5.20 -7.05
C SER A 59 -31.93 5.30 -8.21
N PRO A 60 -31.80 4.27 -9.07
CA PRO A 60 -30.89 4.32 -10.21
C PRO A 60 -31.17 5.50 -11.15
N SER A 61 -32.43 5.88 -11.35
CA SER A 61 -32.80 6.98 -12.23
C SER A 61 -32.34 8.33 -11.68
N ILE A 62 -32.51 8.58 -10.38
CA ILE A 62 -32.04 9.80 -9.73
C ILE A 62 -30.52 9.84 -9.71
N ILE A 63 -29.85 8.74 -9.35
CA ILE A 63 -28.39 8.68 -9.32
C ILE A 63 -27.80 8.98 -10.70
N ASN A 64 -28.33 8.37 -11.76
CA ASN A 64 -27.90 8.62 -13.13
C ASN A 64 -28.17 10.07 -13.56
N GLN A 65 -29.29 10.66 -13.16
CA GLN A 65 -29.61 12.07 -13.44
C GLN A 65 -28.54 13.03 -12.90
N TYR A 66 -27.98 12.74 -11.72
CA TYR A 66 -26.98 13.59 -11.07
C TYR A 66 -25.53 13.13 -11.28
N GLY A 67 -25.32 12.09 -12.12
CA GLY A 67 -24.00 11.58 -12.49
C GLY A 67 -23.28 10.88 -11.34
N GLY A 68 -24.02 10.28 -10.41
CA GLY A 68 -23.44 9.53 -9.30
C GLY A 68 -22.90 8.17 -9.69
N TYR A 69 -21.95 7.67 -8.90
CA TYR A 69 -21.31 6.37 -9.17
C TYR A 69 -22.15 5.19 -8.71
N GLY A 70 -23.13 5.42 -7.82
CA GLY A 70 -24.06 4.43 -7.31
C GLY A 70 -25.11 3.96 -8.33
N GLY A 71 -25.03 4.33 -9.61
CA GLY A 71 -26.10 4.01 -10.58
C GLY A 71 -26.18 2.53 -11.00
N VAL A 72 -25.40 1.65 -10.38
CA VAL A 72 -25.29 0.24 -10.79
C VAL A 72 -26.00 -0.66 -9.78
N ASP A 73 -27.20 -1.10 -10.17
CA ASP A 73 -27.92 -2.19 -9.51
C ASP A 73 -27.20 -3.51 -9.83
N GLY A 74 -26.39 -3.97 -8.89
CA GLY A 74 -25.49 -5.11 -9.06
C GLY A 74 -26.20 -6.46 -8.90
N ASN A 75 -27.36 -6.46 -8.24
CA ASN A 75 -28.13 -7.66 -7.96
C ASN A 75 -29.37 -7.83 -8.86
N GLY A 76 -29.82 -6.75 -9.52
CA GLY A 76 -30.91 -6.73 -10.49
C GLY A 76 -32.31 -6.54 -9.88
N ASP A 77 -32.44 -6.01 -8.66
CA ASP A 77 -33.72 -5.81 -7.96
C ASP A 77 -34.39 -4.44 -8.24
N GLY A 78 -33.75 -3.58 -9.03
CA GLY A 78 -34.21 -2.25 -9.39
C GLY A 78 -33.87 -1.16 -8.36
N VAL A 79 -33.11 -1.51 -7.32
CA VAL A 79 -32.71 -0.62 -6.22
C VAL A 79 -31.18 -0.64 -6.11
N VAL A 80 -30.58 0.50 -5.77
CA VAL A 80 -29.15 0.53 -5.41
C VAL A 80 -29.07 0.56 -3.90
N ASP A 81 -28.52 -0.48 -3.29
CA ASP A 81 -28.26 -0.51 -1.86
C ASP A 81 -26.77 -0.65 -1.55
N MET A 82 -26.15 0.38 -0.99
CA MET A 82 -24.74 0.34 -0.58
C MET A 82 -24.47 -0.65 0.57
N PHE A 83 -25.51 -1.14 1.26
CA PHE A 83 -25.46 -2.21 2.25
C PHE A 83 -25.72 -3.60 1.67
N ASN A 84 -26.00 -3.69 0.36
CA ASN A 84 -25.91 -4.90 -0.43
C ASN A 84 -24.51 -4.99 -1.05
N ILE A 85 -23.84 -6.12 -0.88
CA ILE A 85 -22.46 -6.29 -1.34
C ILE A 85 -22.32 -6.22 -2.86
N TYR A 86 -23.34 -6.66 -3.61
CA TYR A 86 -23.28 -6.63 -5.07
C TYR A 86 -23.33 -5.19 -5.56
N ASP A 87 -24.34 -4.41 -5.19
CA ASP A 87 -24.48 -3.02 -5.63
C ASP A 87 -23.29 -2.17 -5.17
N ALA A 88 -22.84 -2.38 -3.94
CA ALA A 88 -21.67 -1.67 -3.41
C ALA A 88 -20.37 -2.04 -4.16
N ALA A 89 -20.17 -3.31 -4.52
CA ALA A 89 -19.01 -3.75 -5.28
C ALA A 89 -19.03 -3.24 -6.72
N TYR A 90 -20.19 -3.26 -7.36
CA TYR A 90 -20.37 -2.69 -8.71
C TYR A 90 -20.18 -1.17 -8.71
N THR A 91 -20.68 -0.46 -7.69
CA THR A 91 -20.41 0.97 -7.47
C THR A 91 -18.92 1.23 -7.30
N ALA A 92 -18.22 0.41 -6.50
CA ALA A 92 -16.76 0.52 -6.33
C ALA A 92 -16.01 0.26 -7.64
N ALA A 93 -16.41 -0.75 -8.41
CA ALA A 93 -15.83 -1.05 -9.73
C ALA A 93 -16.02 0.13 -10.70
N ASN A 94 -17.24 0.66 -10.78
CA ASN A 94 -17.59 1.79 -11.63
C ASN A 94 -16.78 3.05 -11.28
N TYR A 95 -16.68 3.35 -9.98
CA TYR A 95 -15.87 4.46 -9.48
C TYR A 95 -14.39 4.29 -9.84
N LEU A 96 -13.79 3.14 -9.54
CA LEU A 96 -12.38 2.90 -9.81
C LEU A 96 -12.10 2.96 -11.31
N SER A 97 -12.91 2.27 -12.13
CA SER A 97 -12.75 2.25 -13.59
C SER A 97 -12.82 3.64 -14.21
N SER A 98 -13.69 4.52 -13.70
CA SER A 98 -13.81 5.89 -14.20
C SER A 98 -12.60 6.76 -13.85
N ASN A 99 -11.78 6.34 -12.89
CA ASN A 99 -10.59 7.05 -12.42
C ASN A 99 -9.27 6.33 -12.77
N MET A 100 -9.31 5.23 -13.52
CA MET A 100 -8.11 4.55 -14.02
C MET A 100 -7.48 5.34 -15.19
N ASN A 101 -6.70 6.37 -14.85
CA ASN A 101 -5.94 7.18 -15.80
C ASN A 101 -4.46 7.16 -15.46
N GLY A 102 -3.58 7.03 -16.44
CA GLY A 102 -2.13 6.95 -16.22
C GLY A 102 -1.40 6.56 -17.50
N SER A 103 -0.08 6.73 -17.50
CA SER A 103 0.79 6.29 -18.59
C SER A 103 0.97 4.76 -18.65
N ASP A 104 0.75 4.09 -17.51
CA ASP A 104 0.74 2.63 -17.38
C ASP A 104 -0.34 2.15 -16.38
N GLU A 105 -0.48 0.82 -16.25
CA GLU A 105 -1.47 0.19 -15.36
C GLU A 105 -1.23 0.52 -13.87
N THR A 106 0.02 0.60 -13.45
CA THR A 106 0.38 0.90 -12.05
C THR A 106 -0.01 2.33 -11.70
N GLU A 107 0.31 3.30 -12.56
CA GLU A 107 -0.08 4.69 -12.39
C GLU A 107 -1.61 4.83 -12.44
N ALA A 108 -2.28 4.14 -13.36
CA ALA A 108 -3.74 4.12 -13.45
C ALA A 108 -4.41 3.58 -12.18
N MET A 109 -3.90 2.49 -11.61
CA MET A 109 -4.38 1.96 -10.33
C MET A 109 -4.16 2.96 -9.19
N ARG A 110 -2.97 3.59 -9.11
CA ARG A 110 -2.64 4.58 -8.08
C ARG A 110 -3.58 5.78 -8.15
N ASN A 111 -3.83 6.31 -9.35
CA ASN A 111 -4.72 7.44 -9.56
C ASN A 111 -6.18 7.10 -9.21
N ALA A 112 -6.66 5.91 -9.56
CA ALA A 112 -8.00 5.46 -9.19
C ALA A 112 -8.19 5.34 -7.68
N ILE A 113 -7.21 4.75 -6.97
CA ILE A 113 -7.25 4.62 -5.51
C ILE A 113 -7.07 5.99 -4.82
N PHE A 114 -6.25 6.88 -5.39
CA PHE A 114 -6.08 8.23 -4.86
C PHE A 114 -7.37 9.03 -5.00
N ALA A 115 -8.09 8.92 -6.11
CA ALA A 115 -9.39 9.55 -6.28
C ALA A 115 -10.36 9.13 -5.17
N TYR A 116 -10.32 7.85 -4.79
CA TYR A 116 -11.21 7.23 -3.79
C TYR A 116 -11.16 7.88 -2.41
N ASN A 117 -9.96 8.09 -1.86
CA ASN A 117 -9.78 8.57 -0.48
C ASN A 117 -9.00 9.90 -0.37
N ARG A 118 -8.33 10.34 -1.44
CA ARG A 118 -7.52 11.57 -1.52
C ARG A 118 -6.31 11.58 -0.59
N ALA A 119 -5.75 10.42 -0.27
CA ALA A 119 -4.59 10.31 0.61
C ALA A 119 -3.57 9.27 0.12
N ASP A 120 -2.31 9.68 0.00
CA ASP A 120 -1.23 8.76 -0.43
C ASP A 120 -1.08 7.57 0.52
N TRP A 121 -1.17 7.80 1.84
CA TRP A 121 -1.07 6.71 2.82
C TRP A 121 -2.15 5.64 2.60
N TYR A 122 -3.33 6.03 2.11
CA TYR A 122 -4.41 5.11 1.79
C TYR A 122 -4.12 4.33 0.51
N VAL A 123 -3.61 5.02 -0.53
CA VAL A 123 -3.18 4.38 -1.78
C VAL A 123 -2.17 3.27 -1.49
N GLU A 124 -1.15 3.58 -0.70
CA GLU A 124 -0.10 2.62 -0.39
C GLU A 124 -0.66 1.45 0.42
N LYS A 125 -1.54 1.70 1.41
CA LYS A 125 -2.20 0.64 2.20
C LYS A 125 -3.08 -0.29 1.35
N VAL A 126 -3.78 0.25 0.35
CA VAL A 126 -4.58 -0.55 -0.60
C VAL A 126 -3.69 -1.38 -1.50
N LEU A 127 -2.62 -0.80 -2.05
CA LEU A 127 -1.68 -1.48 -2.96
C LEU A 127 -0.87 -2.55 -2.23
N ALA A 128 -0.15 -2.20 -1.16
CA ALA A 128 -0.49 -2.80 0.13
C ALA A 128 -1.00 -4.24 0.19
N THR A 129 -2.24 -4.23 0.61
CA THR A 129 -3.13 -5.37 0.75
C THR A 129 -3.35 -6.09 -0.59
N TYR A 130 -3.41 -5.37 -1.72
CA TYR A 130 -3.57 -5.98 -3.05
C TYR A 130 -2.44 -6.94 -3.37
N PHE A 131 -1.19 -6.50 -3.21
CA PHE A 131 -0.04 -7.37 -3.45
C PHE A 131 0.03 -8.53 -2.45
N SER A 132 -0.43 -8.34 -1.21
CA SER A 132 -0.56 -9.48 -0.27
C SER A 132 -1.55 -10.55 -0.76
N TYR A 133 -2.60 -10.17 -1.48
CA TYR A 133 -3.61 -11.09 -2.01
C TYR A 133 -3.19 -11.75 -3.31
N THR A 134 -2.27 -11.14 -4.06
CA THR A 134 -1.72 -11.70 -5.30
C THR A 134 -0.41 -12.46 -5.07
N ASN A 135 -0.09 -12.87 -3.84
CA ASN A 135 1.19 -13.50 -3.48
C ASN A 135 2.42 -12.66 -3.87
N GLY A 136 2.31 -11.33 -3.83
CA GLY A 136 3.35 -10.40 -4.26
C GLY A 136 3.58 -10.36 -5.77
N LEU A 137 2.76 -11.04 -6.59
CA LEU A 137 2.79 -10.86 -8.04
C LEU A 137 2.16 -9.51 -8.41
N MET A 138 2.94 -8.70 -9.13
CA MET A 138 2.42 -7.59 -9.93
C MET A 138 1.77 -8.17 -11.19
N LEU A 139 0.49 -7.86 -11.44
CA LEU A 139 -0.12 -8.05 -12.76
C LEU A 139 0.31 -6.87 -13.66
N GLY A 140 0.66 -7.14 -14.92
CA GLY A 140 1.01 -6.12 -15.91
C GLY A 140 2.50 -5.76 -15.95
N GLY A 141 3.35 -6.69 -16.39
CA GLY A 141 4.81 -6.54 -16.40
C GLY A 141 5.35 -5.19 -16.90
N GLU A 142 6.50 -4.82 -16.31
CA GLU A 142 7.33 -3.59 -16.46
C GLU A 142 7.03 -2.48 -15.42
N ALA A 143 7.83 -2.17 -14.40
CA ALA A 143 9.07 -2.70 -13.81
C ALA A 143 8.94 -2.51 -12.28
N MET A 144 8.84 -3.53 -11.42
CA MET A 144 9.70 -4.70 -11.16
C MET A 144 11.14 -4.27 -10.86
N ALA A 145 11.59 -4.55 -9.62
CA ALA A 145 12.99 -4.42 -9.27
C ALA A 145 13.86 -5.09 -10.33
N GLU A 146 14.89 -4.40 -10.79
CA GLU A 146 15.89 -4.99 -11.69
C GLU A 146 16.45 -6.26 -11.05
N VAL A 147 16.30 -7.41 -11.74
CA VAL A 147 16.83 -8.70 -11.27
C VAL A 147 18.05 -9.08 -12.11
N ILE A 148 19.22 -9.14 -11.48
CA ILE A 148 20.48 -9.56 -12.09
C ILE A 148 20.96 -10.80 -11.36
N ASN A 149 21.18 -11.90 -12.10
CA ASN A 149 21.68 -13.18 -11.57
C ASN A 149 20.89 -13.69 -10.35
N GLY A 150 19.55 -13.58 -10.39
CA GLY A 150 18.67 -14.04 -9.32
C GLY A 150 18.64 -13.15 -8.07
N SER A 151 19.21 -11.96 -8.14
CA SER A 151 19.19 -10.95 -7.08
C SER A 151 18.55 -9.65 -7.57
N ALA A 152 17.97 -8.85 -6.68
CA ALA A 152 17.23 -7.64 -7.00
C ALA A 152 17.65 -6.44 -6.16
N TRP A 153 17.55 -5.24 -6.74
CA TRP A 153 17.66 -4.00 -5.94
C TRP A 153 16.43 -3.83 -5.03
N VAL A 154 16.67 -3.56 -3.75
CA VAL A 154 15.66 -3.72 -2.69
C VAL A 154 14.60 -2.61 -2.61
N VAL A 155 14.84 -1.44 -3.23
CA VAL A 155 13.87 -0.33 -3.32
C VAL A 155 13.77 0.17 -4.77
N PRO A 156 12.84 -0.36 -5.59
CA PRO A 156 12.74 0.01 -7.00
C PRO A 156 12.64 1.52 -7.24
N TYR A 157 11.99 2.24 -6.32
CA TYR A 157 11.78 3.68 -6.41
C TYR A 157 13.07 4.52 -6.35
N SER A 158 14.11 4.06 -5.65
CA SER A 158 15.29 4.87 -5.37
C SER A 158 16.54 4.03 -5.23
N LYS A 159 17.60 4.47 -5.90
CA LYS A 159 18.97 3.96 -5.73
C LYS A 159 19.81 4.86 -4.80
N ASN A 160 19.21 5.88 -4.16
CA ASN A 160 19.92 6.84 -3.32
C ASN A 160 20.23 6.27 -1.92
N ILE A 161 21.49 5.95 -1.68
CA ILE A 161 22.00 5.49 -0.39
C ILE A 161 22.41 6.70 0.45
N THR A 162 21.71 6.93 1.56
CA THR A 162 21.99 8.05 2.47
C THR A 162 22.91 7.65 3.62
N SER A 163 23.07 6.35 3.86
CA SER A 163 23.93 5.83 4.93
C SER A 163 24.56 4.49 4.53
N SER A 164 25.88 4.42 4.51
CA SER A 164 26.66 3.20 4.26
C SER A 164 26.88 2.37 5.53
N PHE A 165 27.22 1.10 5.35
CA PHE A 165 27.65 0.17 6.39
C PHE A 165 28.91 0.63 7.13
N GLY A 166 29.04 0.24 8.40
CA GLY A 166 30.26 0.42 9.20
C GLY A 166 30.13 1.38 10.39
N VAL A 167 31.26 1.67 11.04
CA VAL A 167 31.30 2.42 12.30
C VAL A 167 31.13 3.93 12.07
N ARG A 168 30.19 4.53 12.80
CA ARG A 168 29.95 5.98 12.85
C ARG A 168 29.89 6.46 14.29
N ASN A 169 30.78 7.38 14.67
CA ASN A 169 30.80 7.97 16.02
C ASN A 169 30.76 6.92 17.16
N GLY A 170 31.48 5.80 16.97
CA GLY A 170 31.54 4.70 17.94
C GLY A 170 30.32 3.76 17.97
N ARG A 171 29.32 3.95 17.08
CA ARG A 171 28.19 3.03 16.89
C ARG A 171 28.30 2.34 15.54
N ASN A 172 28.04 1.03 15.50
CA ASN A 172 28.10 0.27 14.25
C ASN A 172 26.78 0.37 13.48
N HIS A 173 26.83 0.74 12.20
CA HIS A 173 25.71 0.68 11.28
C HIS A 173 25.77 -0.66 10.53
N ASN A 174 24.82 -1.57 10.82
CA ASN A 174 24.87 -2.97 10.37
C ASN A 174 24.37 -3.19 8.94
N GLY A 175 24.02 -2.13 8.22
CA GLY A 175 23.44 -2.21 6.88
C GLY A 175 23.65 -0.94 6.07
N ILE A 176 22.80 -0.73 5.07
CA ILE A 176 22.69 0.52 4.32
C ILE A 176 21.31 1.14 4.52
N ASP A 177 21.24 2.47 4.47
CA ASP A 177 19.97 3.19 4.46
C ASP A 177 19.70 3.77 3.07
N VAL A 178 18.52 3.44 2.53
CA VAL A 178 18.03 3.95 1.25
C VAL A 178 16.92 4.95 1.53
N ALA A 179 17.12 6.21 1.12
CA ALA A 179 16.16 7.29 1.36
C ALA A 179 16.12 8.25 0.17
N SER A 180 14.95 8.81 -0.12
CA SER A 180 14.75 9.87 -1.12
C SER A 180 13.48 10.65 -0.78
N GLY A 181 13.32 11.84 -1.35
CA GLY A 181 12.04 12.57 -1.25
C GLY A 181 10.89 11.72 -1.78
N GLY A 182 9.78 11.64 -1.05
CA GLY A 182 8.60 10.86 -1.46
C GLY A 182 8.76 9.33 -1.37
N ILE A 183 9.82 8.82 -0.73
CA ILE A 183 10.06 7.36 -0.61
C ILE A 183 9.10 6.65 0.34
N ARG A 184 8.39 7.38 1.22
CA ARG A 184 7.46 6.79 2.20
C ARG A 184 6.33 6.06 1.47
N GLY A 185 6.08 4.82 1.86
CA GLY A 185 5.08 3.95 1.25
C GLY A 185 5.50 3.31 -0.06
N LYS A 186 6.71 3.57 -0.57
CA LYS A 186 7.23 2.89 -1.77
C LYS A 186 7.58 1.43 -1.48
N ALA A 187 7.46 0.59 -2.49
CA ALA A 187 7.66 -0.85 -2.35
C ALA A 187 9.10 -1.19 -1.91
N ILE A 188 9.18 -2.16 -1.00
CA ILE A 188 10.38 -2.91 -0.65
C ILE A 188 10.21 -4.29 -1.27
N VAL A 189 11.25 -4.79 -1.93
CA VAL A 189 11.23 -6.12 -2.54
C VAL A 189 12.25 -7.06 -1.92
N ALA A 190 12.01 -8.36 -2.04
CA ALA A 190 12.97 -9.40 -1.68
C ALA A 190 14.22 -9.29 -2.57
N TYR A 191 15.39 -9.36 -1.93
CA TYR A 191 16.68 -9.31 -2.61
C TYR A 191 16.87 -10.55 -3.48
N ALA A 192 16.59 -11.74 -2.96
CA ALA A 192 16.69 -12.99 -3.69
C ALA A 192 15.54 -13.92 -3.29
N ASP A 193 15.43 -15.05 -3.99
CA ASP A 193 14.54 -16.13 -3.59
C ASP A 193 14.79 -16.57 -2.14
N GLY A 194 13.75 -16.90 -1.39
CA GLY A 194 13.91 -17.31 0.01
C GLY A 194 12.61 -17.56 0.75
N VAL A 195 12.71 -17.72 2.06
CA VAL A 195 11.57 -17.91 2.97
C VAL A 195 11.57 -16.83 4.04
N VAL A 196 10.42 -16.21 4.26
CA VAL A 196 10.25 -15.18 5.30
C VAL A 196 10.31 -15.85 6.67
N THR A 197 11.30 -15.50 7.49
CA THR A 197 11.52 -16.07 8.83
C THR A 197 11.09 -15.13 9.96
N TYR A 198 10.99 -13.83 9.69
CA TYR A 198 10.47 -12.84 10.62
C TYR A 198 9.60 -11.81 9.88
N SER A 199 8.49 -11.38 10.49
CA SER A 199 7.64 -10.31 9.95
C SER A 199 6.75 -9.74 11.06
N GLN A 200 7.31 -8.86 11.90
CA GLN A 200 6.63 -8.26 13.05
C GLN A 200 7.30 -6.93 13.45
N PHE A 201 6.70 -6.23 14.41
CA PHE A 201 7.32 -5.08 15.06
C PHE A 201 8.42 -5.52 16.02
N ASN A 202 9.63 -4.97 15.86
CA ASN A 202 10.80 -5.23 16.68
C ASN A 202 11.26 -3.94 17.38
N ASN A 203 10.88 -3.78 18.64
CA ASN A 203 11.31 -2.64 19.44
C ASN A 203 12.71 -2.84 20.06
N GLY A 204 13.10 -4.09 20.34
CA GLY A 204 14.34 -4.42 21.05
C GLY A 204 15.63 -4.01 20.31
N GLY A 205 15.59 -3.94 18.97
CA GLY A 205 16.69 -3.43 18.14
C GLY A 205 16.44 -2.05 17.54
N GLY A 206 15.30 -1.42 17.82
CA GLY A 206 14.91 -0.15 17.18
C GLY A 206 14.49 -0.29 15.70
N TYR A 207 14.33 -1.49 15.18
CA TYR A 207 14.02 -1.74 13.76
C TYR A 207 12.58 -1.40 13.36
N GLY A 208 11.64 -1.25 14.31
CA GLY A 208 10.24 -1.03 13.98
C GLY A 208 9.63 -2.26 13.30
N TYR A 209 8.70 -2.08 12.36
CA TYR A 209 8.27 -3.20 11.53
C TYR A 209 9.40 -3.66 10.63
N LYS A 210 9.63 -4.97 10.66
CA LYS A 210 10.77 -5.59 10.00
C LYS A 210 10.39 -6.94 9.41
N VAL A 211 10.99 -7.25 8.26
CA VAL A 211 10.95 -8.55 7.60
C VAL A 211 12.37 -9.12 7.55
N ASP A 212 12.51 -10.41 7.87
CA ASP A 212 13.74 -11.19 7.64
C ASP A 212 13.47 -12.32 6.67
N ILE A 213 14.40 -12.54 5.73
CA ILE A 213 14.31 -13.60 4.72
C ILE A 213 15.56 -14.47 4.82
N ASP A 214 15.36 -15.78 4.90
CA ASP A 214 16.41 -16.78 4.74
C ASP A 214 16.48 -17.20 3.28
N HIS A 215 17.66 -17.05 2.68
CA HIS A 215 17.93 -17.39 1.28
C HIS A 215 18.64 -18.75 1.13
N GLY A 216 18.84 -19.47 2.24
CA GLY A 216 19.68 -20.67 2.30
C GLY A 216 21.18 -20.31 2.33
N GLY A 217 22.04 -21.33 2.47
CA GLY A 217 23.49 -21.13 2.48
C GLY A 217 24.01 -20.21 3.59
N ALA A 218 23.26 -20.09 4.70
CA ALA A 218 23.52 -19.16 5.80
C ALA A 218 23.45 -17.66 5.43
N VAL A 219 22.79 -17.31 4.32
CA VAL A 219 22.55 -15.94 3.90
C VAL A 219 21.16 -15.49 4.35
N THR A 220 21.09 -14.42 5.12
CA THR A 220 19.82 -13.77 5.46
C THR A 220 19.85 -12.29 5.10
N THR A 221 18.68 -11.75 4.77
CA THR A 221 18.50 -10.31 4.57
C THR A 221 17.46 -9.75 5.54
N HIS A 222 17.71 -8.55 6.02
CA HIS A 222 16.85 -7.85 6.97
C HIS A 222 16.36 -6.54 6.37
N TYR A 223 15.05 -6.27 6.48
CA TYR A 223 14.38 -5.08 5.95
C TYR A 223 13.63 -4.40 7.07
N ALA A 224 14.05 -3.21 7.47
CA ALA A 224 13.52 -2.54 8.66
C ALA A 224 12.93 -1.15 8.37
N HIS A 225 12.32 -0.58 9.41
CA HIS A 225 11.61 0.69 9.40
C HIS A 225 10.41 0.71 8.45
N MET A 226 9.81 -0.46 8.22
CA MET A 226 8.69 -0.59 7.28
C MET A 226 7.48 0.22 7.76
N LEU A 227 6.63 0.64 6.82
CA LEU A 227 5.43 1.44 7.08
C LEU A 227 4.45 0.70 8.01
N GLU A 228 4.32 -0.59 7.80
CA GLU A 228 3.46 -1.50 8.55
C GLU A 228 4.04 -2.92 8.49
N LYS A 229 3.32 -3.89 9.07
CA LYS A 229 3.71 -5.29 9.03
C LYS A 229 3.84 -5.77 7.58
N GLY A 230 4.99 -6.34 7.24
CA GLY A 230 5.26 -6.88 5.91
C GLY A 230 4.59 -8.22 5.64
N ILE A 231 5.05 -8.89 4.58
CA ILE A 231 4.57 -10.20 4.13
C ILE A 231 4.66 -11.26 5.26
N PRO A 232 3.74 -12.22 5.37
CA PRO A 232 3.70 -13.16 6.50
C PRO A 232 4.93 -14.10 6.59
N VAL A 233 5.27 -14.49 7.82
CA VAL A 233 6.25 -15.55 8.10
C VAL A 233 5.82 -16.87 7.44
N GLY A 234 6.79 -17.60 6.90
CA GLY A 234 6.59 -18.86 6.17
C GLY A 234 6.30 -18.69 4.69
N THR A 235 6.17 -17.45 4.20
CA THR A 235 5.97 -17.19 2.77
C THR A 235 7.25 -17.46 1.99
N GLU A 236 7.17 -18.28 0.96
CA GLU A 236 8.21 -18.39 -0.07
C GLU A 236 8.14 -17.15 -0.97
N VAL A 237 9.28 -16.50 -1.20
CA VAL A 237 9.36 -15.29 -2.01
C VAL A 237 10.34 -15.47 -3.16
N LYS A 238 10.11 -14.72 -4.23
CA LYS A 238 11.03 -14.58 -5.36
C LYS A 238 11.80 -13.27 -5.33
N ALA A 239 13.00 -13.24 -5.90
CA ALA A 239 13.73 -12.00 -6.13
C ALA A 239 12.83 -10.95 -6.81
N GLY A 240 12.78 -9.74 -6.26
CA GLY A 240 11.94 -8.66 -6.77
C GLY A 240 10.46 -8.71 -6.33
N GLN A 241 10.02 -9.74 -5.61
CA GLN A 241 8.68 -9.80 -5.04
C GLN A 241 8.51 -8.76 -3.93
N VAL A 242 7.38 -8.05 -3.94
CA VAL A 242 7.07 -7.06 -2.88
C VAL A 242 6.88 -7.77 -1.54
N ILE A 243 7.62 -7.32 -0.54
CA ILE A 243 7.59 -7.85 0.83
C ILE A 243 7.06 -6.84 1.86
N GLY A 244 6.89 -5.59 1.44
CA GLY A 244 6.22 -4.54 2.17
C GLY A 244 6.65 -3.16 1.66
N TYR A 245 6.62 -2.15 2.54
CA TYR A 245 6.72 -0.75 2.10
C TYR A 245 7.60 0.07 3.02
N VAL A 246 8.35 1.00 2.43
CA VAL A 246 9.25 1.91 3.15
C VAL A 246 8.44 2.77 4.11
N GLY A 247 8.91 2.91 5.34
CA GLY A 247 8.26 3.72 6.35
C GLY A 247 9.25 4.44 7.24
N ASN A 248 8.80 4.70 8.46
CA ASN A 248 9.54 5.44 9.48
C ASN A 248 9.23 4.88 10.89
N THR A 249 8.98 3.57 11.00
CA THR A 249 8.70 2.94 12.30
C THR A 249 9.98 2.55 13.03
N GLY A 250 9.92 2.45 14.36
CA GLY A 250 11.10 2.18 15.18
C GLY A 250 11.90 3.45 15.49
N ASN A 251 13.21 3.29 15.67
CA ASN A 251 14.11 4.38 16.06
C ASN A 251 14.77 5.00 14.82
N VAL A 252 14.03 5.83 14.11
CA VAL A 252 14.51 6.54 12.93
C VAL A 252 14.82 8.00 13.24
N TYR A 253 15.86 8.55 12.60
CA TYR A 253 16.25 9.95 12.73
C TYR A 253 16.49 10.56 11.35
N SER A 254 16.06 11.79 11.15
CA SER A 254 16.39 12.56 9.94
C SER A 254 17.78 13.17 10.07
N SER A 255 18.71 12.77 9.19
CA SER A 255 20.05 13.36 9.10
C SER A 255 20.05 14.82 8.63
N SER A 256 18.97 15.29 7.99
CA SER A 256 18.82 16.67 7.47
C SER A 256 18.04 17.61 8.40
N GLY A 257 17.69 17.19 9.62
CA GLY A 257 17.01 18.04 10.62
C GLY A 257 15.56 18.45 10.33
N GLY A 258 15.01 18.12 9.15
CA GLY A 258 13.63 18.49 8.76
C GLY A 258 12.74 17.36 8.22
N GLY A 259 13.23 16.11 8.13
CA GLY A 259 12.45 14.95 7.68
C GLY A 259 11.88 14.11 8.82
N ASP A 260 10.93 13.24 8.52
CA ASP A 260 10.33 12.28 9.47
C ASP A 260 11.19 11.02 9.70
N GLY A 261 12.41 11.00 9.15
CA GLY A 261 13.33 9.87 9.22
C GLY A 261 12.95 8.70 8.30
N THR A 262 12.06 8.88 7.31
CA THR A 262 11.69 7.79 6.39
C THR A 262 12.88 7.27 5.59
N HIS A 263 13.16 5.97 5.70
CA HIS A 263 14.13 5.23 4.90
C HIS A 263 13.86 3.72 4.99
N LEU A 264 14.43 2.94 4.07
CA LEU A 264 14.65 1.51 4.29
C LEU A 264 16.01 1.33 4.93
N HIS A 265 16.08 0.60 6.04
CA HIS A 265 17.33 0.01 6.52
C HIS A 265 17.44 -1.44 6.02
N PHE A 266 18.49 -1.73 5.27
CA PHE A 266 18.73 -3.04 4.64
C PHE A 266 20.05 -3.64 5.12
N GLU A 267 19.99 -4.86 5.66
CA GLU A 267 21.18 -5.63 6.04
C GLU A 267 21.30 -6.90 5.20
N VAL A 268 22.53 -7.29 4.90
CA VAL A 268 22.90 -8.64 4.47
C VAL A 268 23.68 -9.28 5.60
N ARG A 269 23.39 -10.55 5.90
CA ARG A 269 24.07 -11.28 6.97
C ARG A 269 24.51 -12.66 6.49
N ILE A 270 25.72 -13.04 6.90
CA ILE A 270 26.31 -14.35 6.63
C ILE A 270 26.53 -15.04 7.97
N SER A 271 25.93 -16.21 8.15
CA SER A 271 25.95 -16.95 9.43
C SER A 271 25.55 -16.07 10.62
N GLY A 272 24.55 -15.21 10.41
CA GLY A 272 24.02 -14.30 11.43
C GLY A 272 24.87 -13.05 11.70
N GLN A 273 26.03 -12.86 11.07
CA GLN A 273 26.85 -11.65 11.21
C GLN A 273 26.57 -10.65 10.08
N PRO A 274 26.41 -9.35 10.38
CA PRO A 274 26.16 -8.34 9.36
C PRO A 274 27.43 -8.10 8.54
N VAL A 275 27.26 -8.05 7.23
CA VAL A 275 28.32 -7.76 6.25
C VAL A 275 27.91 -6.56 5.42
N ASP A 276 28.87 -5.91 4.75
CA ASP A 276 28.58 -4.76 3.90
C ASP A 276 27.63 -5.13 2.74
N PRO A 277 26.38 -4.63 2.71
CA PRO A 277 25.44 -4.93 1.65
C PRO A 277 25.94 -4.51 0.26
N MET A 278 26.83 -3.52 0.16
CA MET A 278 27.32 -3.03 -1.13
C MET A 278 28.07 -4.09 -1.93
N GLN A 279 28.61 -5.13 -1.27
CA GLN A 279 29.22 -6.28 -1.96
C GLN A 279 28.19 -7.12 -2.74
N TYR A 280 26.91 -7.00 -2.40
CA TYR A 280 25.81 -7.81 -2.95
C TYR A 280 24.87 -7.00 -3.85
N VAL A 281 24.65 -5.72 -3.51
CA VAL A 281 23.74 -4.84 -4.26
C VAL A 281 24.45 -3.76 -5.07
N GLY A 282 25.79 -3.65 -4.99
CA GLY A 282 26.55 -2.63 -5.71
C GLY A 282 26.39 -2.68 -7.23
N GLN A 283 26.11 -3.86 -7.79
CA GLN A 283 25.84 -4.04 -9.23
C GLN A 283 24.64 -3.22 -9.74
N PHE A 284 23.71 -2.82 -8.86
CA PHE A 284 22.52 -2.07 -9.24
C PHE A 284 22.70 -0.54 -9.15
N ILE A 285 23.79 -0.05 -8.57
CA ILE A 285 23.96 1.38 -8.22
C ILE A 285 24.76 2.17 -9.28
N ASN A 286 25.26 1.50 -10.32
CA ASN A 286 26.09 2.10 -11.37
C ASN A 286 25.28 2.83 -12.46
#